data_AF-A0A519KUZ0-F1
#
_entry.id   AF-A0A519KUZ0-F1
#
_cell.length_a   1.000
_cell.length_b   1.000
_cell.length_c   1.000
_cell.angle_alpha   90.00
_cell.angle_beta   90.00
_cell.angle_gamma   90.00
#
_symmetry.space_group_name_H-M   'P 1'
#
loop_
_entity.id
_entity.type
_entity.pdbx_description
1 polymer ?
#
loop_
_entity_poly.entity_id
_entity_poly.type
_entity_poly.pdbx_seq_one_letter_code
_entity_poly.pdbx_strand_id
1 'polypeptide(L)'
;MNALASVIEPAAYKPSDDEPFMNERQLAYFKGKLMDWKDDILRESKGTVTNLKAETENHPDIVDRASSESDRALELRTRDRQRKLISKIDEALRRIEDGSYGYC
;
A
#
# COMPACT_ATOMS: atom_id res chain seq x y z
N MET A 1 16.48 8.00 -34.96
CA MET A 1 17.15 8.17 -33.65
C MET A 1 16.56 9.40 -32.97
N ASN A 2 15.65 9.23 -32.01
CA ASN A 2 15.46 10.21 -30.94
C ASN A 2 14.61 9.58 -29.83
N ALA A 3 15.29 8.97 -28.87
CA ALA A 3 14.69 8.48 -27.63
C ALA A 3 15.41 9.20 -26.49
N LEU A 4 14.90 10.37 -26.12
CA LEU A 4 15.22 11.05 -24.86
C LEU A 4 13.95 11.07 -24.02
N ALA A 5 13.48 9.88 -23.66
CA ALA A 5 12.71 9.73 -22.44
C ALA A 5 13.76 9.78 -21.32
N SER A 6 13.93 10.94 -20.69
CA SER A 6 14.81 11.07 -19.53
C SER A 6 14.23 10.19 -18.43
N VAL A 7 14.85 9.02 -18.24
CA VAL A 7 14.64 8.17 -17.08
C VAL A 7 15.17 8.95 -15.88
N ILE A 8 14.28 9.71 -15.23
CA ILE A 8 14.57 10.37 -13.96
C ILE A 8 14.67 9.25 -12.92
N GLU A 9 15.87 9.02 -12.39
CA GLU A 9 16.07 8.09 -11.29
C GLU A 9 15.31 8.62 -10.05
N PRO A 10 14.31 7.87 -9.53
CA PRO A 10 13.44 8.34 -8.45
C PRO A 10 14.13 8.43 -7.09
N ALA A 11 15.34 7.88 -6.93
CA ALA A 11 15.99 7.73 -5.63
C ALA A 11 16.51 9.03 -4.99
N ALA A 12 16.73 10.09 -5.77
CA ALA A 12 17.35 11.34 -5.27
C ALA A 12 16.40 12.54 -5.20
N TYR A 13 15.19 12.44 -5.75
CA TYR A 13 14.29 13.59 -5.81
C TYR A 13 13.43 13.71 -4.55
N LYS A 14 13.40 14.93 -4.00
CA LYS A 14 12.51 15.32 -2.91
C LYS A 14 11.82 16.63 -3.30
N PRO A 15 10.48 16.70 -3.27
CA PRO A 15 9.77 17.95 -3.53
C PRO A 15 10.26 19.09 -2.61
N SER A 16 10.43 20.28 -3.18
CA SER A 16 10.70 21.53 -2.46
C SER A 16 9.57 22.54 -2.71
N ASP A 17 9.43 23.50 -1.80
CA ASP A 17 8.46 24.60 -1.89
C ASP A 17 8.83 25.61 -2.99
N ASP A 18 10.08 25.56 -3.50
CA ASP A 18 10.58 26.43 -4.57
C ASP A 18 10.11 26.01 -5.98
N GLU A 19 9.34 24.93 -6.09
CA GLU A 19 8.87 24.39 -7.37
C GLU A 19 7.35 24.58 -7.54
N PRO A 20 6.83 24.71 -8.78
CA PRO A 20 5.39 24.74 -9.01
C PRO A 20 4.70 23.52 -8.41
N PHE A 21 3.60 23.77 -7.70
CA PHE A 21 2.82 22.74 -7.01
C PHE A 21 2.30 21.68 -7.99
N MET A 22 2.51 20.40 -7.65
CA MET A 22 2.10 19.24 -8.45
C MET A 22 2.63 19.23 -9.89
N ASN A 23 3.87 19.68 -10.07
CA ASN A 23 4.59 19.49 -11.32
C ASN A 23 4.86 18.00 -11.64
N GLU A 24 5.27 17.71 -12.86
CA GLU A 24 5.52 16.33 -13.33
C GLU A 24 6.49 15.53 -12.45
N ARG A 25 7.52 16.19 -11.87
CA ARG A 25 8.49 15.54 -10.98
C ARG A 25 7.85 15.19 -9.63
N GLN A 26 7.05 16.10 -9.07
CA GLN A 26 6.29 15.84 -7.83
C GLN A 26 5.27 14.72 -8.02
N LEU A 27 4.55 14.72 -9.14
CA LEU A 27 3.58 13.65 -9.46
C LEU A 27 4.28 12.29 -9.60
N ALA A 28 5.42 12.23 -10.30
CA ALA A 28 6.21 11.00 -10.41
C ALA A 28 6.69 10.50 -9.04
N TYR A 29 7.10 11.41 -8.17
CA TYR A 29 7.51 11.10 -6.80
C TYR A 29 6.38 10.50 -5.95
N PHE A 30 5.22 11.17 -5.90
CA PHE A 30 4.08 10.67 -5.14
C PHE A 30 3.52 9.38 -5.72
N LYS A 31 3.51 9.23 -7.06
CA LYS A 31 3.15 7.96 -7.71
C LYS A 31 4.05 6.82 -7.27
N GLY A 32 5.37 7.02 -7.24
CA GLY A 32 6.32 6.04 -6.73
C GLY A 32 6.01 5.64 -5.29
N LYS A 33 5.86 6.63 -4.40
CA LYS A 33 5.52 6.37 -2.99
C LYS A 33 4.21 5.62 -2.80
N LEU A 34 3.17 5.95 -3.56
CA LEU A 34 1.88 5.26 -3.50
C LEU A 34 1.99 3.81 -3.95
N MET A 35 2.76 3.55 -5.01
CA MET A 35 3.02 2.18 -5.48
C MET A 35 3.84 1.37 -4.47
N ASP A 36 4.92 1.94 -3.94
CA ASP A 36 5.74 1.28 -2.91
C ASP A 36 4.90 0.94 -1.67
N TRP A 37 4.08 1.88 -1.21
CA TRP A 37 3.21 1.65 -0.06
C TRP A 37 2.17 0.56 -0.33
N LYS A 38 1.57 0.54 -1.52
CA LYS A 38 0.65 -0.54 -1.93
C LYS A 38 1.36 -1.89 -1.94
N ASP A 39 2.56 -1.96 -2.49
CA ASP A 39 3.33 -3.20 -2.57
C ASP A 39 3.77 -3.71 -1.19
N ASP A 40 4.10 -2.82 -0.26
CA ASP A 40 4.38 -3.18 1.14
C ASP A 40 3.15 -3.77 1.82
N ILE A 41 1.97 -3.17 1.66
CA ILE A 41 0.71 -3.70 2.22
C ILE A 41 0.38 -5.08 1.61
N LEU A 42 0.56 -5.24 0.30
CA LEU A 42 0.32 -6.52 -0.38
C LEU A 42 1.28 -7.61 0.09
N ARG A 43 2.54 -7.26 0.37
CA ARG A 43 3.55 -8.19 0.89
C ARG A 43 3.21 -8.62 2.32
N GLU A 44 2.85 -7.68 3.18
CA GLU A 44 2.41 -7.95 4.54
C GLU A 44 1.17 -8.85 4.53
N SER A 45 0.16 -8.52 3.72
CA SER A 45 -1.07 -9.29 3.63
C SER A 45 -0.86 -10.74 3.17
N LYS A 46 0.14 -11.02 2.31
CA LYS A 46 0.48 -12.40 1.90
C LYS A 46 1.01 -13.22 3.08
N GLY A 47 1.82 -12.61 3.95
CA GLY A 47 2.33 -13.26 5.16
C GLY A 47 1.21 -13.65 6.13
N THR A 48 0.30 -12.70 6.42
CA THR A 48 -0.84 -12.93 7.31
C THR A 48 -1.76 -14.06 6.83
N VAL A 49 -1.99 -14.18 5.51
CA VAL A 49 -2.83 -15.27 4.96
C VAL A 49 -2.20 -16.64 5.21
N THR A 50 -0.88 -16.75 5.19
CA THR A 50 -0.18 -18.00 5.51
C THR A 50 -0.35 -18.34 6.99
N ASN A 51 -0.23 -17.35 7.89
CA ASN A 51 -0.41 -17.54 9.33
C ASN A 51 -1.85 -17.98 9.67
N LEU A 52 -2.86 -17.29 9.14
CA LEU A 52 -4.27 -17.64 9.33
C LEU A 52 -4.61 -19.08 8.91
N LYS A 53 -3.94 -19.58 7.86
CA LYS A 53 -4.12 -20.97 7.40
C LYS A 53 -3.51 -21.96 8.39
N ALA A 54 -2.32 -21.67 8.90
CA ALA A 54 -1.65 -22.51 9.90
C ALA A 54 -2.43 -22.55 11.22
N GLU A 55 -2.96 -21.42 11.69
CA GLU A 55 -3.78 -21.35 12.93
C GLU A 55 -5.16 -22.04 12.81
N THR A 56 -5.57 -22.41 11.60
CA THR A 56 -6.81 -23.19 11.38
C THR A 56 -6.61 -24.69 11.68
N GLU A 57 -5.36 -25.15 11.86
CA GLU A 57 -5.10 -26.53 12.26
C GLU A 57 -5.59 -26.78 13.70
N ASN A 58 -6.25 -27.93 13.93
CA ASN A 58 -7.04 -28.19 15.14
C ASN A 58 -6.20 -28.09 16.44
N HIS A 59 -6.57 -27.16 17.31
CA HIS A 59 -6.09 -27.13 18.69
C HIS A 59 -6.84 -28.16 19.56
N PRO A 60 -6.15 -29.07 20.25
CA PRO A 60 -6.78 -30.07 21.11
C PRO A 60 -7.33 -29.50 22.44
N ASP A 61 -6.83 -28.35 22.91
CA ASP A 61 -7.29 -27.65 24.13
C ASP A 61 -8.28 -26.51 23.80
N ILE A 62 -9.32 -26.35 24.62
CA ILE A 62 -10.32 -25.28 24.55
C ILE A 62 -9.69 -23.91 24.81
N VAL A 63 -8.71 -23.81 25.71
CA VAL A 63 -8.03 -22.54 26.03
C VAL A 63 -7.17 -22.08 24.84
N ASP A 64 -6.45 -23.00 24.23
CA ASP A 64 -5.65 -22.74 23.02
C ASP A 64 -6.56 -22.32 21.86
N ARG A 65 -7.69 -23.00 21.69
CA ARG A 65 -8.68 -22.67 20.67
C ARG A 65 -9.26 -21.27 20.85
N ALA A 66 -9.66 -20.91 22.07
CA ALA A 66 -10.24 -19.59 22.35
C ALA A 66 -9.24 -18.45 22.09
N SER A 67 -7.95 -18.68 22.39
CA SER A 67 -6.88 -17.73 22.13
C SER A 67 -6.66 -17.55 20.62
N SER A 68 -6.50 -18.65 19.88
CA SER A 68 -6.33 -18.67 18.42
C SER A 68 -7.51 -18.00 17.67
N GLU A 69 -8.76 -18.24 18.09
CA GLU A 69 -9.93 -17.60 17.50
C GLU A 69 -9.92 -16.06 17.69
N SER A 70 -9.44 -15.59 18.83
CA SER A 70 -9.36 -14.16 19.15
C SER A 70 -8.30 -13.45 18.30
N ASP A 71 -7.12 -14.07 18.18
CA ASP A 71 -6.01 -13.56 17.36
C ASP A 71 -6.42 -13.52 15.88
N ARG A 72 -7.04 -14.58 15.38
CA ARG A 72 -7.64 -14.62 14.04
C ARG A 72 -8.65 -13.50 13.80
N ALA A 73 -9.53 -13.22 14.76
CA ALA A 73 -10.51 -12.15 14.62
C ALA A 73 -9.84 -10.77 14.51
N LEU A 74 -8.71 -10.56 15.20
CA LEU A 74 -7.91 -9.35 15.09
C LEU A 74 -7.26 -9.25 13.71
N GLU A 75 -6.62 -10.33 13.23
CA GLU A 75 -5.96 -10.35 11.92
C GLU A 75 -6.94 -10.10 10.76
N LEU A 76 -8.14 -10.68 10.81
CA LEU A 76 -9.19 -10.43 9.81
C LEU A 76 -9.59 -8.94 9.75
N ARG A 77 -9.70 -8.27 10.90
CA ARG A 77 -10.00 -6.83 10.97
C ARG A 77 -8.87 -5.99 10.42
N THR A 78 -7.62 -6.35 10.69
CA THR A 78 -6.44 -5.67 10.14
C THR A 78 -6.43 -5.77 8.61
N ARG A 79 -6.70 -6.96 8.06
CA ARG A 79 -6.78 -7.16 6.61
C ARG A 79 -7.88 -6.34 5.94
N ASP A 80 -9.05 -6.23 6.58
CA ASP A 80 -10.13 -5.38 6.06
C ASP A 80 -9.75 -3.90 6.01
N ARG A 81 -8.95 -3.42 6.98
CA ARG A 81 -8.40 -2.05 6.97
C ARG A 81 -7.36 -1.89 5.87
N GLN A 82 -6.44 -2.83 5.72
CA GLN A 82 -5.44 -2.84 4.65
C GLN A 82 -6.11 -2.81 3.26
N ARG A 83 -7.16 -3.62 3.04
CA ARG A 83 -7.94 -3.61 1.78
C ARG A 83 -8.55 -2.25 1.49
N LYS A 84 -9.15 -1.60 2.50
CA LYS A 84 -9.71 -0.25 2.35
C LYS A 84 -8.62 0.79 2.05
N LEU A 85 -7.44 0.65 2.66
CA LEU A 85 -6.30 1.52 2.40
C LEU A 85 -5.80 1.37 0.96
N ILE A 86 -5.68 0.15 0.44
CA ILE A 86 -5.33 -0.11 -0.97
C ILE A 86 -6.32 0.58 -1.91
N SER A 87 -7.63 0.49 -1.63
CA SER A 87 -8.65 1.18 -2.43
C SER A 87 -8.43 2.69 -2.49
N LYS A 88 -8.05 3.32 -1.37
CA LYS A 88 -7.74 4.75 -1.31
C LYS A 88 -6.45 5.10 -2.07
N ILE A 89 -5.46 4.22 -2.04
CA ILE A 89 -4.24 4.39 -2.83
C ILE A 89 -4.57 4.32 -4.33
N ASP A 90 -5.41 3.37 -4.75
CA ASP A 90 -5.84 3.26 -6.14
C ASP A 90 -6.65 4.47 -6.59
N GLU A 91 -7.50 5.04 -5.72
CA GLU A 91 -8.18 6.31 -5.95
C GLU A 91 -7.19 7.47 -6.12
N ALA A 92 -6.19 7.57 -5.25
CA ALA A 92 -5.13 8.58 -5.35
C ALA A 92 -4.33 8.47 -6.65
N LEU A 93 -4.01 7.24 -7.09
CA LEU A 93 -3.33 6.98 -8.35
C LEU A 93 -4.17 7.44 -9.56
N ARG A 94 -5.49 7.16 -9.55
CA ARG A 94 -6.40 7.68 -10.58
C ARG A 94 -6.43 9.22 -10.60
N ARG A 95 -6.43 9.86 -9.42
CA ARG A 95 -6.35 11.32 -9.32
C ARG A 95 -5.04 11.90 -9.88
N ILE A 96 -3.96 11.14 -9.87
CA ILE A 96 -2.70 11.55 -10.52
C ILE A 96 -2.87 11.48 -12.04
N GLU A 97 -3.55 10.47 -12.56
CA GLU A 97 -3.80 10.31 -14.00
C GLU A 97 -4.76 11.36 -14.57
N ASP A 98 -5.77 11.76 -13.81
CA ASP A 98 -6.74 12.79 -14.22
C ASP A 98 -6.30 14.24 -13.90
N GLY A 99 -5.16 14.41 -13.20
CA GLY A 99 -4.60 15.72 -12.85
C GLY A 99 -5.23 16.40 -11.64
N SER A 100 -6.16 15.77 -10.92
CA SER A 100 -6.81 16.33 -9.74
C SER A 100 -6.08 16.06 -8.42
N TYR A 101 -4.98 15.30 -8.45
CA TYR A 101 -4.20 14.99 -7.25
C TYR A 101 -3.58 16.24 -6.62
N GLY A 102 -3.67 16.37 -5.29
CA GLY A 102 -3.14 17.51 -4.55
C GLY A 102 -4.10 18.71 -4.41
N TYR A 103 -5.24 18.70 -5.10
CA TYR A 103 -6.25 19.76 -5.02
C TYR A 103 -7.50 19.30 -4.25
N CYS A 104 -8.16 20.21 -3.54
CA CYS A 104 -9.39 19.94 -2.78
C CYS A 104 -10.63 20.10 -3.65
#